data_AF-A0A419H2T9-F1
#
_entry.id   AF-A0A419H2T9-F1
#
_cell.length_a   1.000
_cell.length_b   1.000
_cell.length_c   1.000
_cell.angle_alpha   90.00
_cell.angle_beta   90.00
_cell.angle_gamma   90.00
#
_symmetry.space_group_name_H-M   'P 1'
#
loop_
_entity.id
_entity.type
_entity.pdbx_description
1 polymer ?
#
loop_
_entity_poly.entity_id
_entity_poly.type
_entity_poly.pdbx_seq_one_letter_code
_entity_poly.pdbx_strand_id
1 'polypeptide(L)' 'MHLIKNFIFYYNKKDNRSIVDKPIGIGSTINFATKEGKFIFLLLLFPPIVIVVSILILKSLGKI' A
#
# COMPACT_ATOMS: atom_id res chain seq x y z
N MET A 1 1.38 -15.29 -18.40
CA MET A 1 1.19 -14.25 -17.36
C MET A 1 1.18 -14.97 -16.01
N HIS A 2 2.30 -14.96 -15.28
CA HIS A 2 2.42 -15.72 -14.03
C HIS A 2 1.77 -14.90 -12.91
N LEU A 3 0.44 -15.02 -12.81
CA LEU A 3 -0.37 -14.44 -11.75
C LEU A 3 -0.03 -15.18 -10.46
N ILE A 4 0.84 -14.60 -9.64
CA ILE A 4 1.04 -15.08 -8.27
C ILE A 4 -0.32 -14.97 -7.58
N LYS A 5 -0.86 -16.14 -7.24
CA LYS A 5 -2.25 -16.44 -6.82
C LYS A 5 -2.64 -15.83 -5.47
N ASN A 6 -1.93 -14.82 -4.99
CA ASN A 6 -2.12 -14.19 -3.69
C ASN A 6 -2.56 -12.74 -3.91
N PHE A 7 -3.88 -12.56 -3.86
CA PHE A 7 -4.77 -11.42 -4.11
C PHE A 7 -4.43 -10.04 -3.50
N ILE A 8 -3.26 -9.83 -2.92
CA ILE A 8 -2.98 -8.61 -2.13
C ILE A 8 -2.26 -7.54 -2.96
N PHE A 9 -1.41 -7.94 -3.92
CA PHE A 9 -0.53 -6.99 -4.64
C PHE A 9 -0.53 -7.24 -6.15
N TYR A 10 -0.93 -6.23 -6.94
CA TYR A 10 -0.86 -6.26 -8.40
C TYR A 10 0.49 -5.73 -8.89
N TYR A 11 1.13 -6.43 -9.83
CA TYR A 11 2.43 -6.05 -10.35
C TYR A 11 2.53 -6.34 -11.86
N ASN A 12 2.52 -5.30 -12.68
CA ASN A 12 2.67 -5.43 -14.12
C ASN A 12 3.52 -4.29 -14.70
N LYS A 13 4.75 -4.61 -15.12
CA LYS A 13 5.68 -3.63 -15.74
C LYS A 13 5.24 -3.13 -17.12
N LYS A 14 4.32 -3.83 -17.79
CA LYS A 14 3.80 -3.44 -19.11
C LYS A 14 2.60 -2.50 -19.02
N ASP A 15 2.01 -2.37 -17.83
CA ASP A 15 0.91 -1.45 -17.56
C ASP A 15 1.46 -0.22 -16.85
N ASN A 16 1.36 0.95 -17.50
CA ASN A 16 1.89 2.20 -16.96
C ASN A 16 0.95 2.86 -15.95
N ARG A 17 -0.24 2.29 -15.70
CA ARG A 17 -1.19 2.81 -14.72
C ARG A 17 -0.78 2.39 -13.31
N SER A 18 -0.84 3.33 -12.38
CA SER A 18 -0.47 3.14 -10.96
C SER A 18 -1.60 2.57 -10.13
N ILE A 19 -2.84 2.85 -10.52
CA ILE A 19 -4.07 2.27 -9.96
C ILE A 19 -4.80 1.61 -11.12
N VAL A 20 -5.21 0.37 -10.93
CA VAL A 20 -5.93 -0.42 -11.93
C VAL A 20 -7.13 -1.08 -11.30
N ASP A 21 -8.12 -1.43 -12.10
CA ASP A 21 -9.22 -2.26 -11.63
C ASP A 21 -8.69 -3.62 -11.17
N LYS A 22 -9.28 -4.15 -10.09
CA LYS A 22 -8.91 -5.48 -9.63
C LYS A 22 -9.20 -6.49 -10.74
N PRO A 23 -8.26 -7.40 -11.06
CA PRO A 23 -8.49 -8.44 -12.07
C PRO A 23 -9.67 -9.35 -11.70
N ILE A 24 -9.98 -9.47 -10.42
CA ILE A 24 -11.09 -10.27 -9.90
C ILE A 24 -11.72 -9.50 -8.72
N GLY A 25 -13.05 -9.34 -8.76
CA GLY A 25 -13.85 -8.67 -7.73
C GLY A 25 -14.06 -7.17 -7.97
N ILE A 26 -14.67 -6.50 -7.00
CA ILE A 26 -15.02 -5.06 -7.09
C ILE A 26 -13.89 -4.20 -6.50
N GLY A 27 -13.65 -3.06 -7.16
CA GLY A 27 -12.75 -2.01 -6.72
C GLY A 27 -11.41 -2.02 -7.47
N SER A 28 -10.49 -1.19 -6.98
CA SER A 28 -9.18 -0.98 -7.60
C SER A 28 -8.04 -1.52 -6.74
N THR A 29 -6.87 -1.68 -7.35
CA THR A 29 -5.62 -2.10 -6.71
C THR A 29 -4.46 -1.27 -7.24
N ILE A 30 -3.34 -1.31 -6.52
CA ILE A 30 -2.13 -0.55 -6.84
C ILE A 30 -1.21 -1.42 -7.70
N ASN A 31 -0.68 -0.84 -8.77
CA ASN A 31 0.39 -1.45 -9.55
C ASN A 31 1.76 -1.14 -8.97
N PHE A 32 2.30 -2.10 -8.23
CA PHE A 32 3.61 -2.01 -7.58
C PHE A 32 4.80 -2.03 -8.54
N ALA A 33 4.56 -2.22 -9.85
CA ALA A 33 5.61 -2.08 -10.86
C ALA A 33 5.96 -0.61 -11.15
N THR A 34 5.05 0.33 -10.90
CA THR A 34 5.23 1.77 -11.14
C THR A 34 5.88 2.47 -9.93
N LYS A 35 6.59 3.58 -10.17
CA LYS A 35 7.17 4.38 -9.07
C LYS A 35 6.05 5.05 -8.27
N GLU A 36 5.07 5.55 -8.99
CA GLU A 36 3.88 6.24 -8.48
C GLU A 36 3.03 5.28 -7.65
N GLY A 37 2.83 4.03 -8.08
CA GLY A 37 2.10 3.03 -7.31
C GLY A 37 2.77 2.73 -5.96
N LYS A 38 4.09 2.62 -5.93
CA LYS A 38 4.84 2.48 -4.66
C LYS A 38 4.67 3.69 -3.76
N PHE A 39 4.65 4.90 -4.32
CA PHE A 39 4.42 6.13 -3.58
C PHE A 39 3.00 6.19 -2.98
N ILE A 40 1.99 5.82 -3.76
CA ILE A 40 0.59 5.72 -3.30
C ILE A 40 0.49 4.74 -2.12
N PHE A 41 1.14 3.58 -2.22
CA PHE A 41 1.15 2.61 -1.13
C PHE A 41 1.83 3.15 0.14
N LEU A 42 2.96 3.85 0.00
CA LEU A 42 3.63 4.48 1.13
C LEU A 42 2.75 5.54 1.79
N LEU A 43 2.05 6.35 0.99
CA LEU A 43 1.12 7.36 1.50
C LEU A 43 -0.05 6.74 2.28
N LEU A 44 -0.55 5.58 1.83
CA LEU A 44 -1.58 4.82 2.56
C LEU A 44 -1.07 4.22 3.88
N LEU A 45 0.20 3.82 3.93
CA LEU A 45 0.83 3.31 5.16
C LEU A 45 1.24 4.43 6.13
N PHE A 46 1.38 5.67 5.67
CA PHE A 46 1.89 6.75 6.50
C PHE A 46 1.00 7.06 7.73
N PRO A 47 -0.34 7.22 7.60
CA PRO A 47 -1.20 7.48 8.76
C PRO A 47 -1.11 6.43 9.88
N PRO A 48 -1.23 5.11 9.62
CA PRO A 48 -1.13 4.12 10.69
C PRO A 48 0.28 4.09 11.32
N ILE A 49 1.33 4.30 10.54
CA ILE A 49 2.71 4.41 11.07
C ILE A 49 2.82 5.59 12.04
N VAL A 50 2.32 6.76 11.65
CA VAL A 50 2.34 7.97 12.49
C VAL A 50 1.58 7.74 13.80
N ILE A 51 0.42 7.09 13.75
CA ILE A 51 -0.36 6.76 14.96
C ILE A 51 0.46 5.87 15.90
N VAL A 52 1.03 4.77 15.40
CA VAL A 52 1.82 3.84 16.21
C VAL A 52 3.02 4.53 16.83
N VAL A 53 3.78 5.30 16.04
CA VAL A 53 4.94 6.06 16.53
C VAL A 53 4.51 7.07 17.61
N SER A 54 3.39 7.77 17.42
CA SER A 54 2.88 8.74 18.39
C SER A 54 2.54 8.07 19.73
N ILE A 55 1.89 6.91 19.70
CA ILE A 55 1.57 6.13 20.91
C ILE A 55 2.86 5.70 21.63
N LEU A 56 3.85 5.20 20.89
CA LEU A 56 5.13 4.79 21.46
C LEU A 56 5.86 5.96 22.13
N ILE A 57 5.85 7.14 21.51
CA ILE A 57 6.44 8.35 22.09
C ILE A 57 5.70 8.75 23.37
N LEU A 58 4.37 8.80 23.36
CA LEU A 58 3.58 9.16 24.53
C LEU A 58 3.82 8.19 25.70
N LYS A 59 3.89 6.89 25.42
CA LYS A 59 4.24 5.85 26.40
C LYS A 59 5.65 6.03 26.95
N SER A 60 6.63 6.32 26.08
CA SER A 60 8.00 6.58 26.51
C SER A 60 8.12 7.83 27.40
N LEU A 61 7.19 8.77 27.30
CA LEU A 61 7.13 9.97 28.13
C LEU A 61 6.32 9.77 29.41
N GLY A 62 5.77 8.58 29.66
CA GLY A 62 4.91 8.29 30.83
C GLY A 62 3.58 9.04 30.80
N LYS A 63 3.14 9.53 29.62
CA LYS A 63 1.87 10.26 29.46
C LYS A 63 0.68 9.31 29.31
N ILE A 64 0.94 8.04 28.99
CA ILE A 64 0.02 6.91 28.91
C ILE A 64 0.75 5.62 29.28
#